data_AF-A0A6B3BPZ9-F1
#
_entry.id   AF-A0A6B3BPZ9-F1
#
_cell.length_a   1.000
_cell.length_b   1.000
_cell.length_c   1.000
_cell.angle_alpha   90.00
_cell.angle_beta   90.00
_cell.angle_gamma   90.00
#
_symmetry.space_group_name_H-M   'P 1'
#
loop_
_entity.id
_entity.type
_entity.pdbx_description
1 polymer ?
#
loop_
_entity_poly.entity_id
_entity_poly.type
_entity_poly.pdbx_seq_one_letter_code
_entity_poly.pdbx_strand_id
1 'polypeptide(L)'
;MLLEARDGTVEQYEGHLWLGFFATSLVLADVLAEAGTPRDILVGHSGGEVSALVVAGAMTVHDAAQVLCLRTKAVDSSGLPGSGMVALEAPVDRVRALCAAADDQTLTIAVDNGPRQVVISGLDEGLVRIEDAAVALGIKSTRLGIPSAYHNPILGGTQDHGAPLPFVIVSSSARGAKNGRY
;
A
#
# COMPACT_ATOMS: atom_id res chain seq x y z
N MET A 1 0.85 9.14 -23.84
CA MET A 1 0.92 10.54 -23.40
C MET A 1 2.00 10.61 -22.34
N LEU A 2 3.25 10.92 -22.75
CA LEU A 2 4.40 11.04 -21.86
C LEU A 2 4.39 12.46 -21.29
N LEU A 3 4.12 12.60 -19.99
CA LEU A 3 4.36 13.84 -19.27
C LEU A 3 5.85 13.87 -18.91
N GLU A 4 6.61 14.74 -19.58
CA GLU A 4 7.98 15.05 -19.17
C GLU A 4 7.94 15.82 -17.84
N ALA A 5 8.58 15.26 -16.81
CA ALA A 5 8.88 15.94 -15.56
C ALA A 5 10.08 16.86 -15.78
N ARG A 6 9.86 18.17 -15.69
CA ARG A 6 10.85 19.18 -16.05
C ARG A 6 11.31 20.01 -14.85
N ASP A 7 11.16 19.52 -13.62
CA ASP A 7 11.34 20.40 -12.45
C ASP A 7 11.80 19.73 -11.15
N GLY A 8 11.85 18.39 -11.06
CA GLY A 8 12.47 17.72 -9.91
C GLY A 8 11.67 17.74 -8.60
N THR A 9 11.00 16.63 -8.30
CA THR A 9 11.01 15.85 -7.04
C THR A 9 9.92 14.78 -7.16
N VAL A 10 10.21 13.55 -6.72
CA VAL A 10 9.25 12.42 -6.73
C VAL A 10 8.00 12.72 -5.86
N GLU A 11 8.11 13.72 -4.99
CA GLU A 11 7.15 14.15 -3.98
C GLU A 11 5.85 14.76 -4.55
N GLN A 12 5.83 15.24 -5.80
CA GLN A 12 4.64 15.90 -6.39
C GLN A 12 3.76 14.98 -7.25
N TYR A 13 4.07 13.68 -7.37
CA TYR A 13 3.51 12.86 -8.45
C TYR A 13 3.02 11.46 -8.06
N GLU A 14 2.84 11.14 -6.77
CA GLU A 14 2.32 9.81 -6.36
C GLU A 14 1.03 9.44 -7.12
N GLY A 15 0.13 10.41 -7.33
CA GLY A 15 -1.12 10.18 -8.07
C GLY A 15 -0.91 9.79 -9.52
N HIS A 16 0.09 10.37 -10.20
CA HIS A 16 0.45 10.00 -11.56
C HIS A 16 1.08 8.61 -11.63
N LEU A 17 1.88 8.24 -10.62
CA LEU A 17 2.47 6.91 -10.53
C LEU A 17 1.38 5.85 -10.33
N TRP A 18 0.38 6.11 -9.47
CA TRP A 18 -0.75 5.22 -9.27
C TRP A 18 -1.60 5.04 -10.53
N LEU A 19 -1.87 6.12 -11.27
CA LEU A 19 -2.58 6.04 -12.55
C LEU A 19 -1.77 5.28 -13.60
N GLY A 20 -0.45 5.51 -13.68
CA GLY A 20 0.44 4.79 -14.57
C GLY A 20 0.43 3.28 -14.29
N PHE A 21 0.61 2.89 -13.02
CA PHE A 21 0.53 1.50 -12.58
C PHE A 21 -0.83 0.86 -12.89
N PHE A 22 -1.92 1.58 -12.63
CA PHE A 22 -3.28 1.13 -12.91
C PHE A 22 -3.49 0.88 -14.41
N ALA A 23 -3.16 1.87 -15.26
CA ALA A 23 -3.29 1.74 -16.71
C ALA A 23 -2.45 0.58 -17.26
N THR A 24 -1.20 0.42 -16.80
CA THR A 24 -0.36 -0.72 -17.17
C THR A 24 -0.98 -2.05 -16.75
N SER A 25 -1.58 -2.12 -15.56
CA SER A 25 -2.26 -3.33 -15.08
C SER A 25 -3.44 -3.74 -15.98
N LEU A 26 -4.24 -2.77 -16.43
CA LEU A 26 -5.36 -3.03 -17.33
C LEU A 26 -4.88 -3.52 -18.71
N VAL A 27 -3.90 -2.83 -19.29
CA VAL A 27 -3.33 -3.23 -20.59
C VAL A 27 -2.74 -4.64 -20.52
N LEU A 28 -2.01 -4.96 -19.44
CA LEU A 28 -1.43 -6.29 -19.26
C LEU A 28 -2.53 -7.35 -19.11
N ALA A 29 -3.59 -7.06 -18.37
CA ALA A 29 -4.71 -7.98 -18.24
C ALA A 29 -5.31 -8.28 -19.62
N ASP A 30 -5.55 -7.26 -20.45
CA ASP A 30 -6.14 -7.41 -21.79
C ASP A 30 -5.24 -8.21 -22.73
N VAL A 31 -3.94 -7.92 -22.75
CA VAL A 31 -2.96 -8.71 -23.53
C VAL A 31 -2.98 -10.19 -23.12
N LEU A 32 -3.08 -10.49 -21.82
CA LEU A 32 -3.16 -11.87 -21.34
C LEU A 32 -4.46 -12.56 -21.76
N ALA A 33 -5.58 -11.84 -21.78
CA ALA A 33 -6.87 -12.38 -22.24
C ALA A 33 -6.88 -12.63 -23.75
N GLU A 34 -6.32 -11.72 -24.55
CA GLU A 34 -6.15 -11.92 -25.99
C GLU A 34 -5.25 -13.13 -26.29
N ALA A 35 -4.27 -13.41 -25.42
CA ALA A 35 -3.45 -14.62 -25.47
C ALA A 35 -4.17 -15.90 -24.97
N GLY A 36 -5.44 -15.83 -24.59
CA GLY A 36 -6.25 -16.96 -24.15
C GLY A 36 -6.08 -17.37 -22.68
N THR A 37 -5.48 -16.51 -21.85
CA THR A 37 -5.31 -16.79 -20.41
C THR A 37 -6.66 -16.65 -19.68
N PRO A 38 -7.16 -17.68 -18.99
CA PRO A 38 -8.40 -17.58 -18.21
C PRO A 38 -8.21 -16.69 -16.98
N ARG A 39 -9.29 -16.01 -16.57
CA ARG A 39 -9.31 -15.08 -15.42
C ARG A 39 -10.29 -15.57 -14.34
N ASP A 40 -10.11 -16.81 -13.89
CA ASP A 40 -11.03 -17.41 -12.91
C ASP A 40 -10.96 -16.74 -11.53
N ILE A 41 -9.77 -16.22 -11.18
CA ILE A 41 -9.50 -15.53 -9.92
C ILE A 41 -8.62 -14.32 -10.21
N LEU A 42 -9.01 -13.17 -9.66
CA LEU A 42 -8.25 -11.93 -9.70
C LEU A 42 -7.89 -11.52 -8.28
N VAL A 43 -6.60 -11.26 -8.03
CA VAL A 43 -6.11 -10.78 -6.74
C VAL A 43 -5.29 -9.52 -6.98
N GLY A 44 -5.69 -8.44 -6.32
CA GLY A 44 -4.92 -7.22 -6.25
C GLY A 44 -4.24 -7.09 -4.89
N HIS A 45 -3.00 -6.64 -4.87
CA HIS A 45 -2.30 -6.32 -3.62
C HIS A 45 -2.36 -4.81 -3.38
N SER A 46 -2.92 -4.38 -2.25
CA SER A 46 -3.00 -2.95 -1.90
C SER A 46 -3.66 -2.14 -3.04
N GLY A 47 -3.00 -1.13 -3.61
CA GLY A 47 -3.52 -0.37 -4.75
C GLY A 47 -3.87 -1.23 -5.99
N GLY A 48 -3.30 -2.43 -6.13
CA GLY A 48 -3.66 -3.37 -7.18
C GLY A 48 -5.10 -3.90 -7.09
N GLU A 49 -5.76 -3.79 -5.93
CA GLU A 49 -7.18 -4.15 -5.79
C GLU A 49 -8.07 -3.32 -6.73
N VAL A 50 -7.73 -2.05 -6.94
CA VAL A 50 -8.46 -1.17 -7.87
C VAL A 50 -8.39 -1.70 -9.30
N SER A 51 -7.21 -2.14 -9.75
CA SER A 51 -7.04 -2.78 -11.05
C SER A 51 -7.85 -4.08 -11.14
N ALA A 52 -7.80 -4.93 -10.11
CA ALA A 52 -8.52 -6.19 -10.08
C ALA A 52 -10.05 -6.00 -10.14
N LEU A 53 -10.58 -5.00 -9.43
CA LEU A 53 -12.01 -4.66 -9.45
C LEU A 53 -12.47 -4.20 -10.84
N VAL A 54 -11.65 -3.41 -11.54
CA VAL A 54 -11.96 -2.97 -12.91
C VAL A 54 -11.92 -4.15 -13.88
N VAL A 55 -10.89 -5.00 -13.81
CA VAL A 55 -10.77 -6.19 -14.67
C VAL A 55 -11.91 -7.19 -14.40
N ALA A 56 -12.40 -7.28 -13.17
CA ALA A 56 -13.56 -8.08 -12.78
C ALA A 56 -14.91 -7.46 -13.22
N GLY A 57 -14.93 -6.22 -13.74
CA GLY A 57 -16.15 -5.50 -14.10
C GLY A 57 -16.94 -4.93 -12.90
N ALA A 58 -16.36 -4.93 -11.70
CA ALA A 58 -16.99 -4.43 -10.48
C ALA A 58 -16.83 -2.92 -10.27
N MET A 59 -15.94 -2.27 -11.02
CA MET A 59 -15.68 -0.83 -10.98
C MET A 59 -15.39 -0.32 -12.40
N THR A 60 -15.84 0.89 -12.72
CA THR A 60 -15.51 1.50 -14.01
C THR A 60 -14.08 2.04 -14.00
N VAL A 61 -13.44 2.14 -15.17
CA VAL A 61 -12.11 2.76 -15.32
C VAL A 61 -12.12 4.21 -14.82
N HIS A 62 -13.20 4.93 -15.08
CA HIS A 62 -13.37 6.32 -14.64
C HIS A 62 -13.39 6.43 -13.11
N ASP A 63 -14.22 5.62 -12.45
CA ASP A 63 -14.33 5.66 -10.99
C ASP A 63 -13.02 5.22 -10.34
N ALA A 64 -12.38 4.18 -10.85
CA ALA A 64 -11.06 3.75 -10.40
C ALA A 64 -10.00 4.86 -10.48
N ALA A 65 -9.94 5.58 -11.60
CA ALA A 65 -9.04 6.72 -11.75
C ALA A 65 -9.36 7.85 -10.75
N GLN A 66 -10.65 8.15 -10.51
CA GLN A 66 -11.05 9.12 -9.50
C GLN A 66 -10.63 8.68 -8.09
N VAL A 67 -10.83 7.42 -7.74
CA VAL A 67 -10.44 6.87 -6.44
C VAL A 67 -8.94 6.98 -6.21
N LEU A 68 -8.12 6.63 -7.20
CA LEU A 68 -6.66 6.72 -7.10
C LEU A 68 -6.21 8.18 -6.90
N CYS A 69 -6.76 9.11 -7.69
CA CYS A 69 -6.46 10.54 -7.57
C CYS A 69 -6.88 11.11 -6.21
N LEU A 70 -8.11 10.84 -5.78
CA LEU A 70 -8.65 11.34 -4.51
C LEU A 70 -7.91 10.75 -3.31
N ARG A 71 -7.59 9.46 -3.35
CA ARG A 71 -6.80 8.78 -2.32
C ARG A 71 -5.42 9.41 -2.18
N THR A 72 -4.73 9.64 -3.30
CA THR A 72 -3.40 10.27 -3.28
C THR A 72 -3.50 11.67 -2.69
N LYS A 73 -4.43 12.48 -3.18
CA LYS A 73 -4.65 13.84 -2.67
C LYS A 73 -4.96 13.85 -1.17
N ALA A 74 -5.76 12.91 -0.68
CA ALA A 74 -6.10 12.82 0.74
C ALA A 74 -4.88 12.46 1.60
N VAL A 75 -4.02 11.55 1.11
CA VAL A 75 -2.75 11.20 1.77
C VAL A 75 -1.79 12.39 1.78
N ASP A 76 -1.59 13.04 0.63
CA ASP A 76 -0.73 14.23 0.51
C ASP A 76 -1.21 15.38 1.41
N SER A 77 -2.54 15.52 1.55
CA SER A 77 -3.16 16.57 2.36
C SER A 77 -3.32 16.19 3.84
N SER A 78 -2.86 15.00 4.26
CA SER A 78 -3.05 14.51 5.63
C SER A 78 -2.26 15.29 6.68
N GLY A 79 -1.32 16.15 6.26
CA GLY A 79 -0.54 16.97 7.18
C GLY A 79 0.40 16.14 8.05
N LEU A 80 0.79 14.95 7.58
CA LEU A 80 1.71 14.03 8.26
C LEU A 80 3.06 13.95 7.51
N PRO A 81 3.83 15.05 7.43
CA PRO A 81 5.20 14.98 6.93
C PRO A 81 6.04 14.10 7.86
N GLY A 82 7.06 13.43 7.32
CA GLY A 82 7.94 12.56 8.09
C GLY A 82 7.28 11.22 8.45
N SER A 83 6.63 10.59 7.48
CA SER A 83 6.05 9.25 7.62
C SER A 83 6.49 8.36 6.45
N GLY A 84 6.37 7.05 6.61
CA GLY A 84 6.78 6.14 5.55
C GLY A 84 6.55 4.68 5.85
N MET A 85 7.31 3.84 5.17
CA MET A 85 7.19 2.38 5.26
C MET A 85 8.55 1.70 5.22
N VAL A 86 8.72 0.63 5.99
CA VAL A 86 9.94 -0.19 6.05
C VAL A 86 9.56 -1.65 5.84
N ALA A 87 10.23 -2.31 4.88
CA ALA A 87 10.17 -3.76 4.71
C ALA A 87 11.20 -4.44 5.62
N LEU A 88 10.80 -5.54 6.26
CA LEU A 88 11.60 -6.33 7.20
C LEU A 88 11.63 -7.80 6.75
N GLU A 89 12.83 -8.38 6.68
CA GLU A 89 13.03 -9.79 6.30
C GLU A 89 12.87 -10.73 7.51
N ALA A 90 11.69 -10.73 8.13
CA ALA A 90 11.39 -11.50 9.33
C ALA A 90 9.93 -12.00 9.36
N PRO A 91 9.62 -13.06 10.11
CA PRO A 91 8.25 -13.48 10.34
C PRO A 91 7.43 -12.41 11.07
N VAL A 92 6.13 -12.34 10.76
CA VAL A 92 5.21 -11.35 11.31
C VAL A 92 5.16 -11.31 12.83
N ASP A 93 5.28 -12.45 13.51
CA ASP A 93 5.29 -12.50 14.98
C ASP A 93 6.53 -11.80 15.57
N ARG A 94 7.69 -11.93 14.91
CA ARG A 94 8.93 -11.25 15.32
C ARG A 94 8.83 -9.74 15.09
N VAL A 95 8.21 -9.33 13.98
CA VAL A 95 7.97 -7.91 13.68
C VAL A 95 6.96 -7.31 14.67
N ARG A 96 5.88 -8.03 15.03
CA ARG A 96 4.95 -7.58 16.09
C ARG A 96 5.66 -7.36 17.41
N ALA A 97 6.52 -8.30 17.82
CA ALA A 97 7.29 -8.16 19.06
C ALA A 97 8.24 -6.95 19.00
N LEU A 98 8.86 -6.69 17.85
CA LEU A 98 9.72 -5.53 17.63
C LEU A 98 8.96 -4.21 17.74
N CYS A 99 7.80 -4.11 17.08
CA CYS A 99 6.93 -2.92 17.18
C CYS A 99 6.41 -2.71 18.61
N ALA A 100 6.00 -3.78 19.30
CA ALA A 100 5.54 -3.68 20.68
C ALA A 100 6.65 -3.22 21.64
N ALA A 101 7.89 -3.69 21.43
CA ALA A 101 9.05 -3.28 22.23
C ALA A 101 9.46 -1.82 21.98
N ALA A 102 9.16 -1.26 20.81
CA ALA A 102 9.40 0.14 20.51
C ALA A 102 8.43 1.10 21.22
N ASP A 103 7.30 0.58 21.73
CA ASP A 103 6.25 1.33 22.46
C ASP A 103 5.78 2.60 21.73
N ASP A 104 5.69 2.52 20.40
CA ASP A 104 5.29 3.62 19.52
C ASP A 104 3.95 3.30 18.85
N GLN A 105 2.91 4.05 19.24
CA GLN A 105 1.54 3.85 18.74
C GLN A 105 1.36 4.24 17.26
N THR A 106 2.33 4.93 16.66
CA THR A 106 2.30 5.28 15.25
C THR A 106 2.73 4.12 14.35
N LEU A 107 3.39 3.10 14.90
CA LEU A 107 3.83 1.93 14.14
C LEU A 107 2.68 0.94 13.93
N THR A 108 2.48 0.55 12.68
CA THR A 108 1.51 -0.47 12.28
C THR A 108 2.17 -1.48 11.36
N ILE A 109 1.80 -2.76 11.48
CA ILE A 109 2.08 -3.74 10.43
C ILE A 109 1.16 -3.45 9.26
N ALA A 110 1.72 -2.83 8.23
CA ALA A 110 1.01 -2.45 7.03
C ALA A 110 0.65 -3.67 6.18
N VAL A 111 1.59 -4.60 6.01
CA VAL A 111 1.45 -5.74 5.11
C VAL A 111 2.22 -6.95 5.63
N ASP A 112 1.60 -8.12 5.60
CA ASP A 112 2.26 -9.43 5.74
C ASP A 112 2.27 -10.10 4.36
N ASN A 113 3.38 -9.95 3.62
CA ASN A 113 3.52 -10.51 2.26
C ASN A 113 3.88 -12.00 2.26
N GLY A 114 4.24 -12.57 3.42
CA GLY A 114 4.63 -13.96 3.52
C GLY A 114 5.58 -14.25 4.68
N PRO A 115 6.06 -15.50 4.79
CA PRO A 115 6.70 -16.04 6.00
C PRO A 115 7.88 -15.23 6.54
N ARG A 116 8.56 -14.44 5.69
CA ARG A 116 9.69 -13.60 6.06
C ARG A 116 9.66 -12.23 5.36
N GLN A 117 8.50 -11.72 4.98
CA GLN A 117 8.40 -10.47 4.24
C GLN A 117 7.25 -9.64 4.80
N VAL A 118 7.57 -8.74 5.72
CA VAL A 118 6.59 -7.91 6.42
C VAL A 118 6.92 -6.45 6.18
N VAL A 119 5.92 -5.62 5.97
CA VAL A 119 6.07 -4.17 5.85
C VAL A 119 5.39 -3.52 7.03
N ILE A 120 6.10 -2.61 7.69
CA ILE A 120 5.54 -1.71 8.69
C ILE A 120 5.41 -0.31 8.11
N SER A 121 4.49 0.48 8.65
CA SER A 121 4.34 1.90 8.36
C SER A 121 4.18 2.70 9.64
N GLY A 122 4.52 3.98 9.61
CA GLY A 122 4.41 4.87 10.77
C GLY A 122 5.17 6.18 10.56
N LEU A 123 5.37 6.93 11.64
CA LEU A 123 6.23 8.11 11.62
C LEU A 123 7.70 7.71 11.54
N ASP A 124 8.51 8.58 10.94
CA ASP A 124 9.93 8.33 10.71
C ASP A 124 10.70 8.06 11.99
N GLU A 125 10.36 8.74 13.08
CA GLU A 125 11.00 8.52 14.39
C GLU A 125 10.85 7.06 14.86
N GLY A 126 9.63 6.52 14.76
CA GLY A 126 9.35 5.12 15.09
C GLY A 126 10.02 4.17 14.11
N LEU A 127 10.00 4.48 12.81
CA LEU A 127 10.59 3.62 11.78
C LEU A 127 12.12 3.54 11.92
N VAL A 128 12.79 4.64 12.24
CA VAL A 128 14.24 4.68 12.51
C VAL A 128 14.59 3.79 13.71
N ARG A 129 13.83 3.87 14.81
CA ARG A 129 14.03 2.97 15.96
C ARG A 129 13.93 1.50 15.57
N ILE A 130 12.98 1.15 14.71
CA ILE A 130 12.83 -0.23 14.22
C ILE A 130 14.00 -0.64 13.33
N GLU A 131 14.47 0.25 12.45
CA GLU A 131 15.64 -0.01 11.61
C GLU A 131 16.90 -0.25 12.45
N ASP A 132 17.15 0.57 13.48
CA ASP A 132 18.28 0.41 14.40
C ASP A 132 18.20 -0.93 15.16
N ALA A 133 17.02 -1.27 15.67
CA ALA A 133 16.81 -2.54 16.33
C ALA A 133 16.91 -3.73 15.37
N ALA A 134 16.49 -3.58 14.11
CA ALA A 134 16.65 -4.59 13.08
C ALA A 134 18.14 -4.87 12.80
N VAL A 135 18.97 -3.83 12.72
CA VAL A 135 20.44 -3.95 12.60
C VAL A 135 21.01 -4.73 13.79
N ALA A 136 20.66 -4.35 15.02
CA ALA A 136 21.14 -5.03 16.23
C ALA A 136 20.74 -6.52 16.29
N LEU A 137 19.59 -6.87 15.69
CA LEU A 137 19.03 -8.22 15.67
C LEU A 137 19.41 -9.04 14.41
N GLY A 138 20.23 -8.49 13.51
CA GLY A 138 20.60 -9.12 12.24
C GLY A 138 19.41 -9.32 11.29
N ILE A 139 18.36 -8.50 11.39
CA ILE A 139 17.22 -8.49 10.50
C ILE A 139 17.49 -7.50 9.37
N LYS A 140 17.41 -7.95 8.12
CA LYS A 140 17.49 -7.05 6.97
C LYS A 140 16.24 -6.16 6.93
N SER A 141 16.45 -4.85 6.89
CA SER A 141 15.40 -3.85 6.67
C SER A 141 15.64 -3.09 5.36
N THR A 142 14.59 -2.54 4.76
CA THR A 142 14.68 -1.68 3.58
C THR A 142 13.60 -0.62 3.64
N ARG A 143 14.01 0.65 3.67
CA ARG A 143 13.12 1.80 3.55
C ARG A 143 12.49 1.83 2.16
N LEU A 144 11.16 1.92 2.10
CA LEU A 144 10.45 2.03 0.82
C LEU A 144 10.50 3.49 0.34
N GLY A 145 10.69 3.69 -0.96
CA GLY A 145 10.70 5.02 -1.60
C GLY A 145 9.31 5.63 -1.76
N ILE A 146 8.45 5.46 -0.74
CA ILE A 146 7.09 5.99 -0.67
C ILE A 146 7.01 6.85 0.60
N PRO A 147 6.95 8.19 0.49
CA PRO A 147 7.02 9.13 1.61
C PRO A 147 5.71 9.22 2.43
N SER A 148 4.94 8.14 2.47
CA SER A 148 3.62 8.10 3.10
C SER A 148 3.42 6.78 3.84
N ALA A 149 2.91 6.84 5.06
CA ALA A 149 2.58 5.67 5.88
C ALA A 149 1.30 4.96 5.45
N TYR A 150 1.25 4.43 4.23
CA TYR A 150 0.09 3.68 3.74
C TYR A 150 -0.27 2.50 4.68
N HIS A 151 -1.57 2.16 4.70
CA HIS A 151 -2.16 1.14 5.60
C HIS A 151 -1.98 1.44 7.09
N ASN A 152 -1.73 2.71 7.45
CA ASN A 152 -1.65 3.16 8.82
C ASN A 152 -2.90 3.95 9.25
N PRO A 153 -3.48 3.68 10.44
CA PRO A 153 -4.59 4.46 10.98
C PRO A 153 -4.32 5.96 11.13
N ILE A 154 -3.07 6.40 11.27
CA ILE A 154 -2.74 7.84 11.39
C ILE A 154 -3.21 8.65 10.18
N LEU A 155 -3.23 8.04 8.98
CA LEU A 155 -3.77 8.70 7.77
C LEU A 155 -5.29 8.94 7.84
N GLY A 156 -6.01 8.16 8.65
CA GLY A 156 -7.46 8.23 8.84
C GLY A 156 -7.93 9.38 9.74
N GLY A 157 -7.01 10.13 10.36
CA GLY A 157 -7.33 11.33 11.15
C GLY A 157 -7.88 12.50 10.32
N THR A 158 -7.88 12.38 8.99
CA THR A 158 -8.48 13.34 8.04
C THR A 158 -10.00 13.13 7.90
N GLN A 159 -10.73 13.20 9.01
CA GLN A 159 -12.19 13.35 8.98
C GLN A 159 -12.56 14.81 9.25
N ASP A 160 -12.59 15.65 8.21
CA ASP A 160 -13.72 16.55 7.91
C ASP A 160 -13.50 17.27 6.54
N HIS A 161 -14.61 17.47 5.82
CA HIS A 161 -14.85 18.28 4.62
C HIS A 161 -14.93 17.55 3.26
N GLY A 162 -15.95 16.71 3.13
CA GLY A 162 -16.59 16.42 1.84
C GLY A 162 -16.86 14.93 1.62
N ALA A 163 -18.09 14.52 1.94
CA ALA A 163 -18.75 13.22 1.72
C ALA A 163 -17.89 11.95 2.01
N PRO A 164 -18.36 11.00 2.84
CA PRO A 164 -17.65 9.74 3.00
C PRO A 164 -17.48 9.08 1.63
N LEU A 165 -16.26 8.70 1.27
CA LEU A 165 -16.05 7.78 0.15
C LEU A 165 -16.91 6.53 0.45
N PRO A 166 -17.76 6.08 -0.48
CA PRO A 166 -18.79 5.07 -0.19
C PRO A 166 -18.24 3.66 0.11
N PHE A 167 -16.92 3.51 0.23
CA PHE A 167 -16.27 2.25 0.51
C PHE A 167 -15.00 2.47 1.34
N VAL A 168 -14.79 1.55 2.29
CA VAL A 168 -13.53 1.35 2.99
C VAL A 168 -12.76 0.29 2.18
N ILE A 169 -11.57 0.62 1.67
CA ILE A 169 -10.67 -0.39 1.09
C ILE A 169 -10.09 -1.19 2.25
N VAL A 170 -10.65 -2.39 2.49
CA VAL A 170 -10.12 -3.35 3.45
C VAL A 170 -9.00 -4.10 2.75
N SER A 171 -7.76 -3.67 2.95
CA SER A 171 -6.60 -4.49 2.59
C SER A 171 -6.68 -5.79 3.38
N SER A 172 -6.75 -6.92 2.68
CA SER A 172 -6.73 -8.22 3.32
C SER A 172 -5.32 -8.47 3.89
N SER A 173 -5.08 -8.05 5.13
CA SER A 173 -4.15 -8.82 5.97
C SER A 173 -4.76 -10.21 6.08
N ALA A 174 -4.07 -11.20 5.54
CA ALA A 174 -4.51 -12.59 5.55
C ALA A 174 -4.70 -13.05 7.01
N ARG A 175 -5.92 -12.94 7.52
CA ARG A 175 -6.34 -13.74 8.68
C ARG A 175 -6.41 -15.17 8.17
N GLY A 176 -5.50 -16.00 8.68
CA GLY A 176 -5.29 -17.37 8.26
C GLY A 176 -6.59 -18.12 8.01
N ALA A 177 -6.78 -18.56 6.76
CA ALA A 177 -7.72 -19.60 6.41
C ALA A 177 -7.23 -20.91 7.07
N LYS A 178 -7.62 -21.14 8.32
CA LYS A 178 -7.69 -22.49 8.86
C LYS A 178 -8.94 -23.14 8.27
N ASN A 179 -8.70 -24.19 7.48
CA ASN A 179 -9.64 -25.22 7.05
C ASN A 179 -10.73 -24.78 6.05
N GLY A 180 -10.42 -24.93 4.77
CA GLY A 180 -11.41 -25.05 3.71
C GLY A 180 -10.75 -25.63 2.47
N ARG A 181 -11.02 -26.90 2.19
CA ARG A 181 -10.66 -27.55 0.93
C ARG A 181 -11.39 -26.83 -0.21
N TYR A 182 -10.65 -26.44 -1.23
CA TYR A 182 -11.07 -26.51 -2.63
C TYR A 182 -9.92 -27.13 -3.41
#